data_AF-A0A8T4Y340-F1
#
_entry.id   AF-A0A8T4Y340-F1
#
_cell.length_a   1.000
_cell.length_b   1.000
_cell.length_c   1.000
_cell.angle_alpha   90.00
_cell.angle_beta   90.00
_cell.angle_gamma   90.00
#
_symmetry.space_group_name_H-M   'P 1'
#
loop_
_entity.id
_entity.type
_entity.pdbx_description
1 polymer ?
#
loop_
_entity_poly.entity_id
_entity_poly.type
_entity_poly.pdbx_seq_one_letter_code
_entity_poly.pdbx_strand_id
1 'polypeptide(L)'
;METHTLQSALLRDLSKASLVQRLKHITLSAVPAWLGPRVATASRFQHSIAVGRLSLLVSGGTRYERLLLTAVSVLHDVGDGPFPHISDPSMKEHLGFTHENAVRFAFDSSLKEDKQILDKYGLDLDEVCSVLAGSHRLSKFFYGFPDLDNADNIYRFISSIPGKPLKEPSYLPSEIASSFSLNCETQNIDSGLKKKWAADFEKVYSYVWNDKHNMVCWTMLGRALRILSEELTPGFFRLTNREAYRLICEKLPQWAKGLRQGKYKIALDKKFVELKGDARKLACPSNLSSVEKEFCKEAGLEDWMLGLTVDQPLMKDKPDHWRVYLVLYDNSEAAVNLVNDMLSSSEPLILHVVR
;
A
#
# COMPACT_ATOMS: atom_id res chain seq x y z
N MET A 1 2.66 9.18 35.18
CA MET A 1 4.05 8.72 34.99
C MET A 1 4.13 7.22 34.68
N GLU A 2 3.41 6.36 35.39
CA GLU A 2 3.39 4.90 35.14
C GLU A 2 2.85 4.50 33.74
N THR A 3 1.80 5.14 33.25
CA THR A 3 1.18 4.77 31.95
C THR A 3 2.09 5.01 30.73
N HIS A 4 2.77 6.16 30.65
CA HIS A 4 3.75 6.42 29.59
C HIS A 4 4.92 5.43 29.61
N THR A 5 5.29 5.00 30.82
CA THR A 5 6.35 3.99 31.02
C THR A 5 5.90 2.63 30.48
N LEU A 6 4.64 2.26 30.68
CA LEU A 6 4.07 1.01 30.17
C LEU A 6 3.85 1.01 28.66
N GLN A 7 3.32 2.08 28.06
CA GLN A 7 3.19 2.17 26.61
C GLN A 7 4.57 2.12 25.92
N SER A 8 5.57 2.82 26.49
CA SER A 8 6.95 2.76 25.99
C SER A 8 7.56 1.36 26.11
N ALA A 9 7.23 0.63 27.18
CA ALA A 9 7.65 -0.75 27.35
C ALA A 9 6.97 -1.68 26.32
N LEU A 10 5.66 -1.53 26.11
CA LEU A 10 4.90 -2.28 25.10
C LEU A 10 5.48 -2.04 23.70
N LEU A 11 5.69 -0.78 23.32
CA LEU A 11 6.33 -0.41 22.05
C LEU A 11 7.69 -1.09 21.88
N ARG A 12 8.52 -1.09 22.92
CA ARG A 12 9.84 -1.73 22.87
C ARG A 12 9.73 -3.24 22.73
N ASP A 13 8.79 -3.88 23.41
CA ASP A 13 8.63 -5.33 23.37
C ASP A 13 8.06 -5.77 22.00
N LEU A 14 7.00 -5.12 21.52
CA LEU A 14 6.49 -5.33 20.16
C LEU A 14 7.55 -5.03 19.08
N SER A 15 8.43 -4.04 19.30
CA SER A 15 9.49 -3.74 18.35
C SER A 15 10.44 -4.92 18.13
N LYS A 16 10.51 -5.87 19.09
CA LYS A 16 11.34 -7.07 19.01
C LYS A 16 10.59 -8.30 18.50
N ALA A 17 9.26 -8.23 18.40
CA ALA A 17 8.43 -9.34 17.92
C ALA A 17 8.84 -9.74 16.49
N SER A 18 8.87 -11.04 16.21
CA SER A 18 9.37 -11.56 14.93
C SER A 18 8.54 -11.07 13.73
N LEU A 19 7.21 -11.00 13.90
CA LEU A 19 6.28 -10.46 12.91
C LEU A 19 6.52 -8.96 12.62
N VAL A 20 6.92 -8.17 13.62
CA VAL A 20 7.28 -6.76 13.43
C VAL A 20 8.66 -6.65 12.79
N GLN A 21 9.62 -7.48 13.22
CA GLN A 21 10.97 -7.52 12.64
C GLN A 21 10.97 -7.85 11.14
N ARG A 22 10.05 -8.70 10.68
CA ARG A 22 9.85 -9.00 9.25
C ARG A 22 9.65 -7.73 8.41
N LEU A 23 8.97 -6.71 8.95
CA LEU A 23 8.70 -5.45 8.25
C LEU A 23 9.96 -4.65 7.90
N LYS A 24 11.15 -5.00 8.44
CA LYS A 24 12.44 -4.44 7.99
C LYS A 24 12.73 -4.79 6.53
N HIS A 25 12.10 -5.84 6.03
CA HIS A 25 12.28 -6.38 4.69
C HIS A 25 11.04 -6.19 3.81
N ILE A 26 10.09 -5.37 4.27
CA ILE A 26 8.96 -4.85 3.51
C ILE A 26 9.17 -3.34 3.33
N THR A 27 9.23 -2.87 2.09
CA THR A 27 9.43 -1.45 1.78
C THR A 27 8.17 -0.65 2.04
N LEU A 28 8.32 0.62 2.45
CA LEU A 28 7.20 1.55 2.61
C LEU A 28 6.50 1.80 1.27
N SER A 29 7.28 1.97 0.20
CA SER A 29 6.73 2.03 -1.15
C SER A 29 6.39 0.62 -1.64
N ALA A 30 5.22 0.47 -2.27
CA ALA A 30 4.78 -0.76 -2.91
C ALA A 30 5.80 -1.33 -3.90
N VAL A 31 6.34 -0.45 -4.77
CA VAL A 31 7.47 -0.76 -5.63
C VAL A 31 8.76 -0.53 -4.83
N PRO A 32 9.60 -1.55 -4.63
CA PRO A 32 10.84 -1.36 -3.88
C PRO A 32 11.84 -0.46 -4.63
N ALA A 33 12.60 0.33 -3.88
CA ALA A 33 13.59 1.27 -4.44
C ALA A 33 14.73 0.62 -5.27
N TRP A 34 14.92 -0.70 -5.15
CA TRP A 34 15.87 -1.47 -5.95
C TRP A 34 15.28 -1.97 -7.28
N LEU A 35 13.97 -1.79 -7.52
CA LEU A 35 13.31 -1.97 -8.82
C LEU A 35 13.00 -0.63 -9.47
N GLY A 36 12.42 0.29 -8.71
CA GLY A 36 12.08 1.63 -9.15
C GLY A 36 13.03 2.66 -8.56
N PRO A 37 13.81 3.40 -9.37
CA PRO A 37 14.55 4.53 -8.83
C PRO A 37 13.54 5.62 -8.43
N ARG A 38 13.91 6.41 -7.42
CA ARG A 38 13.15 7.58 -6.95
C ARG A 38 11.87 7.28 -6.15
N VAL A 39 11.86 6.23 -5.34
CA VAL A 39 10.82 6.05 -4.31
C VAL A 39 11.42 6.07 -2.92
N ALA A 40 10.57 6.13 -1.90
CA ALA A 40 10.98 6.05 -0.51
C ALA A 40 11.82 4.80 -0.21
N THR A 41 12.93 4.98 0.49
CA THR A 41 13.83 3.88 0.91
C THR A 41 13.50 3.33 2.30
N ALA A 42 12.58 3.97 3.02
CA ALA A 42 12.13 3.51 4.31
C ALA A 42 11.45 2.13 4.23
N SER A 43 11.55 1.39 5.32
CA SER A 43 10.84 0.13 5.54
C SER A 43 9.53 0.37 6.30
N ARG A 44 8.58 -0.56 6.16
CA ARG A 44 7.37 -0.56 6.99
C ARG A 44 7.70 -0.72 8.47
N PHE A 45 8.80 -1.39 8.84
CA PHE A 45 9.26 -1.40 10.24
C PHE A 45 9.51 0.00 10.80
N GLN A 46 10.21 0.86 10.05
CA GLN A 46 10.47 2.23 10.51
C GLN A 46 9.17 3.03 10.64
N HIS A 47 8.22 2.78 9.76
CA HIS A 47 6.88 3.36 9.80
C HIS A 47 6.08 2.87 11.01
N SER A 48 5.89 1.57 11.20
CA SER A 48 5.11 1.03 12.32
C SER A 48 5.67 1.42 13.68
N ILE A 49 7.00 1.47 13.85
CA ILE A 49 7.60 1.96 15.09
C ILE A 49 7.34 3.46 15.29
N ALA A 50 7.32 4.25 14.22
CA ALA A 50 7.03 5.68 14.31
C ALA A 50 5.55 5.94 14.62
N VAL A 51 4.62 5.24 13.96
CA VAL A 51 3.18 5.30 14.30
C VAL A 51 2.96 4.86 15.75
N GLY A 52 3.65 3.81 16.19
CA GLY A 52 3.71 3.41 17.60
C GLY A 52 4.17 4.53 18.54
N ARG A 53 5.16 5.34 18.15
CA ARG A 53 5.59 6.53 18.92
C ARG A 53 4.55 7.65 18.88
N LEU A 54 3.88 7.86 17.74
CA LEU A 54 2.80 8.85 17.63
C LEU A 54 1.63 8.53 18.57
N SER A 55 1.31 7.25 18.76
CA SER A 55 0.29 6.82 19.74
C SER A 55 0.55 7.31 21.17
N LEU A 56 1.81 7.54 21.53
CA LEU A 56 2.20 8.04 22.86
C LEU A 56 1.85 9.51 23.06
N LEU A 57 1.64 10.25 21.98
CA LEU A 57 1.30 11.68 22.01
C LEU A 57 -0.22 11.91 22.10
N VAL A 58 -1.02 10.87 21.85
CA VAL A 58 -2.48 10.95 21.95
C VAL A 58 -2.92 11.11 23.41
N SER A 59 -3.76 12.11 23.65
CA SER A 59 -4.24 12.47 24.99
C SER A 59 -5.53 11.74 25.38
N GLY A 60 -5.99 11.89 26.62
CA GLY A 60 -7.23 11.28 27.12
C GLY A 60 -7.22 9.74 27.25
N GLY A 61 -8.38 9.15 27.50
CA GLY A 61 -8.58 7.70 27.56
C GLY A 61 -8.02 6.99 28.79
N THR A 62 -8.49 5.77 29.01
CA THR A 62 -8.04 4.88 30.08
C THR A 62 -6.65 4.32 29.79
N ARG A 63 -6.00 3.74 30.81
CA ARG A 63 -4.73 3.02 30.65
C ARG A 63 -4.83 1.93 29.58
N TYR A 64 -5.95 1.19 29.57
CA TYR A 64 -6.17 0.10 28.63
C TYR A 64 -6.25 0.61 27.20
N GLU A 65 -7.06 1.64 26.94
CA GLU A 65 -7.27 2.21 25.61
C GLU A 65 -5.98 2.76 25.01
N ARG A 66 -5.11 3.36 25.85
CA ARG A 66 -3.79 3.84 25.46
C ARG A 66 -2.85 2.71 25.07
N LEU A 67 -2.86 1.60 25.80
CA LEU A 67 -2.07 0.40 25.47
C LEU A 67 -2.58 -0.24 24.18
N LEU A 68 -3.90 -0.37 24.03
CA LEU A 68 -4.53 -0.89 22.82
C LEU A 68 -4.18 -0.03 21.60
N LEU A 69 -4.28 1.29 21.71
CA LEU A 69 -3.88 2.20 20.63
C LEU A 69 -2.41 2.01 20.25
N THR A 70 -1.51 1.91 21.23
CA THR A 70 -0.09 1.65 20.96
C THR A 70 0.14 0.29 20.28
N ALA A 71 -0.55 -0.76 20.69
CA ALA A 71 -0.43 -2.07 20.04
C ALA A 71 -0.92 -2.02 18.60
N VAL A 72 -2.12 -1.48 18.36
CA VAL A 72 -2.70 -1.30 17.03
C VAL A 72 -1.76 -0.47 16.14
N SER A 73 -1.23 0.64 16.66
CA SER A 73 -0.28 1.49 15.94
C SER A 73 1.00 0.78 15.51
N VAL A 74 1.53 -0.14 16.31
CA VAL A 74 2.73 -0.92 15.94
C VAL A 74 2.39 -2.09 15.02
N LEU A 75 1.18 -2.63 15.13
CA LEU A 75 0.78 -3.87 14.47
C LEU A 75 0.02 -3.67 13.16
N HIS A 76 -0.43 -2.45 12.81
CA HIS A 76 -1.31 -2.21 11.66
C HIS A 76 -0.79 -2.79 10.32
N ASP A 77 0.53 -2.78 10.11
CA ASP A 77 1.18 -3.24 8.88
C ASP A 77 1.72 -4.68 8.94
N VAL A 78 1.60 -5.39 10.06
CA VAL A 78 2.25 -6.73 10.20
C VAL A 78 1.64 -7.79 9.29
N GLY A 79 0.42 -7.51 8.81
CA GLY A 79 -0.30 -8.29 7.82
C GLY A 79 0.14 -8.06 6.37
N ASP A 80 1.01 -7.08 6.09
CA ASP A 80 1.43 -6.78 4.73
C ASP A 80 2.11 -7.96 4.03
N GLY A 81 1.64 -8.24 2.81
CA GLY A 81 2.31 -9.13 1.88
C GLY A 81 3.56 -8.52 1.25
N PRO A 82 4.30 -9.29 0.44
CA PRO A 82 5.35 -8.72 -0.40
C PRO A 82 4.73 -7.79 -1.46
N PHE A 83 5.36 -6.62 -1.69
CA PHE A 83 4.82 -5.56 -2.55
C PHE A 83 3.44 -5.08 -2.09
N PRO A 84 3.35 -4.45 -0.90
CA PRO A 84 2.10 -3.95 -0.35
C PRO A 84 1.29 -3.14 -1.36
N HIS A 85 -0.04 -3.19 -1.30
CA HIS A 85 -0.97 -2.65 -2.31
C HIS A 85 -0.96 -3.36 -3.67
N ILE A 86 0.20 -3.73 -4.21
CA ILE A 86 0.28 -4.52 -5.45
C ILE A 86 -0.23 -5.95 -5.19
N SER A 87 0.10 -6.54 -4.04
CA SER A 87 -0.34 -7.89 -3.67
C SER A 87 -1.74 -7.96 -3.06
N ASP A 88 -2.36 -6.84 -2.69
CA ASP A 88 -3.65 -6.84 -1.98
C ASP A 88 -4.79 -7.47 -2.79
N PRO A 89 -4.94 -7.20 -4.11
CA PRO A 89 -5.95 -7.88 -4.91
C PRO A 89 -5.79 -9.40 -4.88
N SER A 90 -4.55 -9.89 -5.00
CA SER A 90 -4.26 -11.33 -4.93
C SER A 90 -4.46 -11.87 -3.52
N MET A 91 -4.11 -11.13 -2.46
CA MET A 91 -4.38 -11.55 -1.09
C MET A 91 -5.88 -11.71 -0.86
N LYS A 92 -6.68 -10.76 -1.35
CA LYS A 92 -8.13 -10.79 -1.25
C LYS A 92 -8.73 -11.98 -1.99
N GLU A 93 -8.24 -12.25 -3.20
CA GLU A 93 -8.66 -13.38 -4.03
C GLU A 93 -8.34 -14.74 -3.38
N HIS A 94 -7.11 -14.91 -2.86
CA HIS A 94 -6.62 -16.20 -2.36
C HIS A 94 -6.95 -16.47 -0.89
N LEU A 95 -6.99 -15.43 -0.04
CA LEU A 95 -7.17 -15.55 1.41
C LEU A 95 -8.49 -14.96 1.91
N GLY A 96 -9.23 -14.22 1.08
CA GLY A 96 -10.50 -13.59 1.44
C GLY A 96 -10.37 -12.24 2.16
N PHE A 97 -9.16 -11.74 2.37
CA PHE A 97 -8.89 -10.47 3.05
C PHE A 97 -7.68 -9.73 2.45
N THR A 98 -7.59 -8.42 2.71
CA THR A 98 -6.43 -7.56 2.39
C THR A 98 -5.56 -7.37 3.62
N HIS A 99 -4.43 -6.67 3.49
CA HIS A 99 -3.46 -6.48 4.57
C HIS A 99 -4.08 -5.85 5.84
N GLU A 100 -5.07 -4.95 5.72
CA GLU A 100 -5.71 -4.32 6.89
C GLU A 100 -6.37 -5.35 7.83
N ASN A 101 -6.81 -6.49 7.29
CA ASN A 101 -7.45 -7.57 8.02
C ASN A 101 -6.52 -8.77 8.27
N ALA A 102 -5.23 -8.66 7.92
CA ALA A 102 -4.28 -9.77 7.94
C ALA A 102 -3.47 -9.88 9.24
N VAL A 103 -3.75 -9.07 10.27
CA VAL A 103 -3.02 -9.13 11.55
C VAL A 103 -3.20 -10.48 12.25
N ARG A 104 -4.43 -11.01 12.31
CA ARG A 104 -4.68 -12.37 12.84
C ARG A 104 -3.84 -13.41 12.09
N PHE A 105 -3.85 -13.32 10.76
CA PHE A 105 -3.09 -14.21 9.88
C PHE A 105 -1.58 -14.15 10.16
N ALA A 106 -1.03 -12.96 10.42
CA ALA A 106 0.37 -12.79 10.80
C ALA A 106 0.67 -13.51 12.13
N PHE A 107 -0.18 -13.30 13.15
CA PHE A 107 -0.04 -13.94 14.46
C PHE A 107 -0.24 -15.47 14.42
N ASP A 108 -1.14 -16.00 13.59
CA ASP A 108 -1.35 -17.45 13.50
C ASP A 108 -0.11 -18.21 13.05
N SER A 109 0.79 -17.52 12.35
CA SER A 109 2.09 -18.04 11.92
C SER A 109 3.30 -17.51 12.68
N SER A 110 3.08 -16.66 13.68
CA SER A 110 4.16 -16.05 14.44
C SER A 110 4.70 -17.00 15.51
N LEU A 111 5.86 -16.65 16.05
CA LEU A 111 6.42 -17.32 17.20
C LEU A 111 5.48 -17.19 18.41
N LYS A 112 5.50 -18.19 19.30
CA LYS A 112 4.65 -18.21 20.50
C LYS A 112 4.90 -16.98 21.39
N GLU A 113 6.15 -16.54 21.43
CA GLU A 113 6.62 -15.38 22.19
C GLU A 113 5.96 -14.07 21.70
N ASP A 114 5.64 -13.96 20.41
CA ASP A 114 4.99 -12.76 19.87
C ASP A 114 3.56 -12.60 20.44
N LYS A 115 2.83 -13.72 20.58
CA LYS A 115 1.48 -13.73 21.19
C LYS A 115 1.54 -13.36 22.66
N GLN A 116 2.54 -13.87 23.38
CA GLN A 116 2.74 -13.60 24.81
C GLN A 116 3.01 -12.11 25.10
N ILE A 117 3.46 -11.32 24.13
CA ILE A 117 3.62 -9.87 24.31
C ILE A 117 2.27 -9.22 24.57
N LEU A 118 1.21 -9.54 23.82
CA LEU A 118 -0.11 -8.95 24.07
C LEU A 118 -0.66 -9.36 25.43
N ASP A 119 -0.56 -10.65 25.78
CA ASP A 119 -0.97 -11.19 27.08
C ASP A 119 -0.30 -10.48 28.25
N LYS A 120 1.01 -10.21 28.13
CA LYS A 120 1.81 -9.50 29.15
C LYS A 120 1.25 -8.12 29.48
N TYR A 121 0.64 -7.45 28.52
CA TYR A 121 0.02 -6.12 28.69
C TYR A 121 -1.49 -6.19 28.87
N GLY A 122 -2.07 -7.40 28.95
CA GLY A 122 -3.48 -7.64 29.13
C GLY A 122 -4.33 -7.30 27.89
N LEU A 123 -3.74 -7.29 26.70
CA LEU A 123 -4.41 -6.92 25.45
C LEU A 123 -4.92 -8.16 24.72
N ASP A 124 -6.11 -8.06 24.13
CA ASP A 124 -6.70 -9.10 23.30
C ASP A 124 -6.40 -8.87 21.81
N LEU A 125 -5.95 -9.92 21.12
CA LEU A 125 -5.70 -9.88 19.68
C LEU A 125 -7.00 -9.69 18.89
N ASP A 126 -8.15 -10.21 19.35
CA ASP A 126 -9.44 -9.99 18.68
C ASP A 126 -9.85 -8.52 18.71
N GLU A 127 -9.57 -7.83 19.82
CA GLU A 127 -9.82 -6.40 19.92
C GLU A 127 -8.87 -5.59 19.02
N VAL A 128 -7.57 -5.94 18.98
CA VAL A 128 -6.61 -5.34 18.05
C VAL A 128 -7.08 -5.50 16.59
N CYS A 129 -7.50 -6.70 16.20
CA CYS A 129 -8.06 -6.95 14.87
C CYS A 129 -9.32 -6.13 14.62
N SER A 130 -10.20 -6.01 15.61
CA SER A 130 -11.43 -5.22 15.49
C SER A 130 -11.16 -3.73 15.24
N VAL A 131 -10.09 -3.18 15.80
CA VAL A 131 -9.63 -1.79 15.52
C VAL A 131 -9.14 -1.63 14.09
N LEU A 132 -8.31 -2.57 13.62
CA LEU A 132 -7.74 -2.51 12.27
C LEU A 132 -8.75 -2.86 11.18
N ALA A 133 -9.82 -3.57 11.53
CA ALA A 133 -10.93 -3.87 10.63
C ALA A 133 -11.96 -2.72 10.54
N GLY A 134 -11.78 -1.62 11.27
CA GLY A 134 -12.73 -0.50 11.25
C GLY A 134 -13.95 -0.66 12.17
N SER A 135 -14.06 -1.78 12.89
CA SER A 135 -15.26 -2.15 13.67
C SER A 135 -15.23 -1.70 15.14
N HIS A 136 -14.13 -1.06 15.58
CA HIS A 136 -13.96 -0.59 16.94
C HIS A 136 -13.93 0.95 17.03
N ARG A 137 -14.25 1.54 18.20
CA ARG A 137 -14.25 3.01 18.35
C ARG A 137 -12.87 3.66 18.18
N LEU A 138 -11.78 2.90 18.37
CA LEU A 138 -10.41 3.39 18.15
C LEU A 138 -10.01 3.39 16.66
N SER A 139 -10.82 2.82 15.78
CA SER A 139 -10.50 2.78 14.34
C SER A 139 -10.40 4.19 13.74
N LYS A 140 -11.09 5.18 14.32
CA LYS A 140 -10.99 6.60 13.92
C LYS A 140 -9.56 7.17 13.89
N PHE A 141 -8.58 6.53 14.55
CA PHE A 141 -7.17 6.92 14.53
C PHE A 141 -6.39 6.36 13.32
N PHE A 142 -7.04 5.56 12.46
CA PHE A 142 -6.47 4.89 11.26
C PHE A 142 -7.37 5.00 10.01
N TYR A 143 -8.51 5.69 10.11
CA TYR A 143 -9.45 5.90 9.00
C TYR A 143 -9.79 7.38 8.85
N GLY A 144 -8.78 8.24 8.97
CA GLY A 144 -8.93 9.69 8.95
C GLY A 144 -8.09 10.32 7.84
N PHE A 145 -8.39 11.58 7.51
CA PHE A 145 -7.69 12.30 6.44
C PHE A 145 -7.25 13.68 6.96
N PRO A 146 -6.20 13.77 7.81
CA PRO A 146 -5.23 12.73 8.19
C PRO A 146 -5.60 11.87 9.42
N ASP A 147 -4.84 10.80 9.61
CA ASP A 147 -4.81 9.90 10.78
C ASP A 147 -3.37 9.56 11.22
N LEU A 148 -3.19 8.61 12.15
CA LEU A 148 -1.84 8.28 12.67
C LEU A 148 -0.95 7.57 11.64
N ASP A 149 -1.52 6.71 10.80
CA ASP A 149 -0.80 6.00 9.74
C ASP A 149 -0.37 7.00 8.67
N ASN A 150 -1.33 7.64 8.01
CA ASN A 150 -1.02 8.49 6.87
C ASN A 150 -0.29 9.79 7.26
N ALA A 151 -0.33 10.20 8.53
CA ALA A 151 0.55 11.25 9.04
C ALA A 151 2.03 10.85 8.95
N ASP A 152 2.40 9.63 9.36
CA ASP A 152 3.78 9.17 9.26
C ASP A 152 4.13 8.73 7.84
N ASN A 153 3.25 8.02 7.14
CA ASN A 153 3.51 7.45 5.82
C ASN A 153 3.94 8.54 4.81
N ILE A 154 3.17 9.62 4.69
CA ILE A 154 3.48 10.74 3.78
C ILE A 154 4.79 11.44 4.17
N TYR A 155 4.96 11.76 5.45
CA TYR A 155 6.17 12.40 5.97
C TYR A 155 7.40 11.55 5.66
N ARG A 156 7.34 10.26 5.99
CA ARG A 156 8.43 9.30 5.84
C ARG A 156 8.74 9.04 4.37
N PHE A 157 7.74 9.03 3.50
CA PHE A 157 7.95 8.93 2.07
C PHE A 157 8.82 10.09 1.58
N ILE A 158 8.42 11.33 1.88
CA ILE A 158 9.15 12.55 1.48
C ILE A 158 10.55 12.61 2.13
N SER A 159 10.69 12.21 3.40
CA SER A 159 11.97 12.26 4.10
C SER A 159 12.97 11.19 3.65
N SER A 160 12.51 10.07 3.08
CA SER A 160 13.37 8.92 2.74
C SER A 160 13.56 8.69 1.24
N ILE A 161 12.98 9.54 0.38
CA ILE A 161 13.22 9.49 -1.06
C ILE A 161 14.62 10.06 -1.40
N PRO A 162 15.48 9.30 -2.10
CA PRO A 162 16.81 9.79 -2.50
C PRO A 162 16.73 11.01 -3.41
N GLY A 163 17.66 11.95 -3.24
CA GLY A 163 17.73 13.18 -4.04
C GLY A 163 16.65 14.22 -3.74
N LYS A 164 15.74 13.95 -2.79
CA LYS A 164 14.71 14.88 -2.30
C LYS A 164 13.95 15.65 -3.40
N PRO A 165 13.42 14.97 -4.45
CA PRO A 165 12.68 15.65 -5.52
C PRO A 165 11.39 16.34 -5.01
N LEU A 166 10.89 15.94 -3.84
CA LEU A 166 9.69 16.49 -3.20
C LEU A 166 9.97 17.62 -2.20
N LYS A 167 11.25 18.04 -2.05
CA LYS A 167 11.75 18.94 -0.99
C LYS A 167 11.52 18.33 0.41
N GLU A 168 11.59 19.14 1.45
CA GLU A 168 11.29 18.72 2.82
C GLU A 168 9.77 18.65 3.07
N PRO A 169 9.31 17.78 3.99
CA PRO A 169 7.93 17.79 4.46
C PRO A 169 7.56 19.14 5.09
N SER A 170 6.30 19.54 4.92
CA SER A 170 5.76 20.82 5.39
C SER A 170 5.11 20.77 6.78
N TYR A 171 5.00 19.58 7.36
CA TYR A 171 4.41 19.31 8.67
C TYR A 171 5.24 18.26 9.44
N LEU A 172 5.03 18.16 10.75
CA LEU A 172 5.53 17.05 11.57
C LEU A 172 4.38 16.12 11.99
N PRO A 173 4.52 14.79 11.86
CA PRO A 173 3.47 13.85 12.28
C PRO A 173 3.11 13.97 13.77
N SER A 174 4.07 14.38 14.61
CA SER A 174 3.85 14.63 16.04
C SER A 174 2.87 15.77 16.32
N GLU A 175 2.80 16.79 15.45
CA GLU A 175 1.84 17.88 15.59
C GLU A 175 0.41 17.36 15.38
N ILE A 176 0.22 16.47 14.40
CA ILE A 176 -1.07 15.81 14.13
C ILE A 176 -1.44 14.92 15.32
N ALA A 177 -0.53 14.04 15.75
CA ALA A 177 -0.80 13.10 16.83
C ALA A 177 -1.07 13.79 18.18
N SER A 178 -0.42 14.93 18.46
CA SER A 178 -0.65 15.69 19.70
C SER A 178 -2.00 16.41 19.71
N SER A 179 -2.63 16.61 18.54
CA SER A 179 -3.99 17.17 18.45
C SER A 179 -5.09 16.14 18.76
N PHE A 180 -4.72 14.86 18.88
CA PHE A 180 -5.65 13.76 19.07
C PHE A 180 -5.98 13.48 20.55
N SER A 181 -7.21 13.03 20.78
CA SER A 181 -7.71 12.63 22.09
C SER A 181 -8.61 11.40 22.01
N LEU A 182 -8.35 10.43 22.88
CA LEU A 182 -9.17 9.23 23.07
C LEU A 182 -10.58 9.55 23.60
N ASN A 183 -10.75 10.69 24.27
CA ASN A 183 -12.01 11.13 24.84
C ASN A 183 -12.91 11.88 23.83
N CYS A 184 -12.36 12.28 22.69
CA CYS A 184 -13.10 13.04 21.68
C CYS A 184 -13.60 12.10 20.59
N GLU A 185 -14.88 12.20 20.22
CA GLU A 185 -15.42 11.45 19.09
C GLU A 185 -14.77 11.91 17.77
N THR A 186 -14.72 13.22 17.56
CA THR A 186 -14.10 13.84 16.39
C THR A 186 -12.75 14.45 16.76
N GLN A 187 -11.72 14.17 15.96
CA GLN A 187 -10.40 14.76 16.16
C GLN A 187 -10.36 16.19 15.61
N ASN A 188 -9.84 17.14 16.40
CA ASN A 188 -9.77 18.54 16.03
C ASN A 188 -8.34 18.92 15.64
N ILE A 189 -8.06 18.88 14.34
CA ILE A 189 -6.76 19.25 13.78
C ILE A 189 -6.83 20.69 13.29
N ASP A 190 -5.81 21.49 13.62
CA ASP A 190 -5.67 22.83 13.07
C ASP A 190 -5.82 22.84 11.54
N SER A 191 -6.58 23.79 11.03
CA SER A 191 -6.89 23.87 9.60
C SER A 191 -5.65 24.15 8.74
N GLY A 192 -4.66 24.87 9.28
CA GLY A 192 -3.38 25.11 8.62
C GLY A 192 -2.53 23.83 8.55
N LEU A 193 -2.46 23.09 9.65
CA LEU A 193 -1.78 21.79 9.71
C LEU A 193 -2.42 20.77 8.75
N LYS A 194 -3.75 20.69 8.72
CA LYS A 194 -4.49 19.82 7.78
C LYS A 194 -4.18 20.17 6.32
N LYS A 195 -4.13 21.46 5.98
CA LYS A 195 -3.77 21.92 4.63
C LYS A 195 -2.34 21.55 4.23
N LYS A 196 -1.38 21.69 5.16
CA LYS A 196 0.02 21.30 4.93
C LYS A 196 0.15 19.80 4.63
N TRP A 197 -0.45 18.96 5.50
CA TRP A 197 -0.48 17.52 5.27
C TRP A 197 -1.15 17.16 3.93
N ALA A 198 -2.30 17.76 3.61
CA ALA A 198 -3.02 17.47 2.36
C ALA A 198 -2.21 17.86 1.11
N ALA A 199 -1.46 18.96 1.17
CA ALA A 199 -0.58 19.38 0.08
C ALA A 199 0.60 18.41 -0.14
N ASP A 200 1.18 17.89 0.95
CA ASP A 200 2.23 16.87 0.86
C ASP A 200 1.68 15.51 0.42
N PHE A 201 0.48 15.15 0.87
CA PHE A 201 -0.25 13.96 0.41
C PHE A 201 -0.44 13.99 -1.11
N GLU A 202 -1.04 15.07 -1.64
CA GLU A 202 -1.27 15.22 -3.08
C GLU A 202 0.05 15.20 -3.87
N LYS A 203 1.10 15.82 -3.32
CA LYS A 203 2.44 15.84 -3.91
C LYS A 203 3.03 14.43 -4.02
N VAL A 204 2.97 13.62 -2.96
CA VAL A 204 3.48 12.24 -2.95
C VAL A 204 2.72 11.37 -3.95
N TYR A 205 1.39 11.37 -3.89
CA TYR A 205 0.57 10.54 -4.77
C TYR A 205 0.73 10.95 -6.23
N SER A 206 0.73 12.26 -6.53
CA SER A 206 1.03 12.75 -7.88
C SER A 206 2.38 12.29 -8.37
N TYR A 207 3.39 12.30 -7.50
CA TYR A 207 4.74 11.90 -7.87
C TYR A 207 4.82 10.42 -8.27
N VAL A 208 4.28 9.51 -7.45
CA VAL A 208 4.36 8.07 -7.71
C VAL A 208 3.51 7.64 -8.91
N TRP A 209 2.31 8.22 -9.07
CA TRP A 209 1.42 7.91 -10.20
C TRP A 209 1.95 8.48 -11.53
N ASN A 210 2.72 9.56 -11.51
CA ASN A 210 3.26 10.15 -12.73
C ASN A 210 4.70 9.71 -13.05
N ASP A 211 5.37 8.98 -12.15
CA ASP A 211 6.67 8.39 -12.45
C ASP A 211 6.50 7.15 -13.35
N LYS A 212 6.95 7.27 -14.60
CA LYS A 212 6.80 6.22 -15.62
C LYS A 212 7.47 4.91 -15.21
N HIS A 213 8.62 4.98 -14.53
CA HIS A 213 9.36 3.77 -14.18
C HIS A 213 8.70 3.03 -13.01
N ASN A 214 8.24 3.78 -12.01
CA ASN A 214 7.40 3.27 -10.93
C ASN A 214 6.17 2.56 -11.49
N MET A 215 5.45 3.18 -12.43
CA MET A 215 4.25 2.58 -13.00
C MET A 215 4.52 1.36 -13.88
N VAL A 216 5.66 1.30 -14.58
CA VAL A 216 6.11 0.06 -15.26
C VAL A 216 6.33 -1.05 -14.23
N CYS A 217 7.06 -0.78 -13.15
CA CYS A 217 7.34 -1.78 -12.13
C CYS A 217 6.06 -2.24 -11.40
N TRP A 218 5.20 -1.30 -11.02
CA TRP A 218 3.89 -1.57 -10.41
C TRP A 218 3.06 -2.51 -11.28
N THR A 219 2.89 -2.14 -12.56
CA THR A 219 2.09 -2.91 -13.52
C THR A 219 2.65 -4.30 -13.73
N MET A 220 3.97 -4.40 -13.95
CA MET A 220 4.59 -5.69 -14.26
C MET A 220 4.71 -6.61 -13.04
N LEU A 221 4.88 -6.08 -11.83
CA LEU A 221 4.78 -6.87 -10.60
C LEU A 221 3.36 -7.41 -10.41
N GLY A 222 2.34 -6.57 -10.58
CA GLY A 222 0.95 -7.01 -10.52
C GLY A 222 0.63 -8.09 -11.55
N ARG A 223 1.13 -7.94 -12.78
CA ARG A 223 1.02 -8.98 -13.83
C ARG A 223 1.69 -10.28 -13.41
N ALA A 224 2.90 -10.23 -12.85
CA ALA A 224 3.61 -11.42 -12.40
C ALA A 224 2.83 -12.18 -11.32
N LEU A 225 2.21 -11.47 -10.36
CA LEU A 225 1.35 -12.09 -9.36
C LEU A 225 0.14 -12.80 -10.00
N ARG A 226 -0.51 -12.17 -10.99
CA ARG A 226 -1.65 -12.77 -11.70
C ARG A 226 -1.26 -14.01 -12.52
N ILE A 227 -0.10 -13.99 -13.18
CA ILE A 227 0.43 -15.16 -13.89
C ILE A 227 0.71 -16.30 -12.91
N LEU A 228 1.31 -15.98 -11.76
CA LEU A 228 1.70 -16.94 -10.73
C LEU A 228 0.59 -17.21 -9.69
N SER A 229 -0.68 -16.99 -10.04
CA SER A 229 -1.82 -17.15 -9.11
C SER A 229 -1.77 -18.48 -8.34
N GLU A 230 -1.46 -19.59 -8.99
CA GLU A 230 -1.37 -20.92 -8.35
C GLU A 230 -0.26 -21.03 -7.29
N GLU A 231 0.77 -20.18 -7.36
CA GLU A 231 1.89 -20.14 -6.41
C GLU A 231 1.61 -19.24 -5.18
N LEU A 232 0.55 -18.42 -5.22
CA LEU A 232 0.18 -17.45 -4.19
C LEU A 232 -0.51 -18.11 -2.98
N THR A 233 0.15 -19.11 -2.41
CA THR A 233 -0.30 -19.79 -1.18
C THR A 233 -0.25 -18.85 0.03
N PRO A 234 -0.87 -19.21 1.17
CA PRO A 234 -0.66 -18.48 2.42
C PRO A 234 0.82 -18.27 2.78
N GLY A 235 1.71 -19.19 2.41
CA GLY A 235 3.16 -19.03 2.61
C GLY A 235 3.75 -17.86 1.81
N PHE A 236 3.25 -17.59 0.60
CA PHE A 236 3.71 -16.49 -0.24
C PHE A 236 3.51 -15.12 0.43
N PHE A 237 2.34 -14.90 1.01
CA PHE A 237 2.00 -13.62 1.66
C PHE A 237 2.79 -13.36 2.95
N ARG A 238 3.53 -14.36 3.45
CA ARG A 238 4.45 -14.22 4.58
C ARG A 238 5.88 -13.93 4.16
N LEU A 239 6.19 -14.00 2.87
CA LEU A 239 7.52 -13.68 2.35
C LEU A 239 7.84 -12.19 2.48
N THR A 240 9.13 -11.87 2.52
CA THR A 240 9.65 -10.52 2.34
C THR A 240 9.63 -10.12 0.87
N ASN A 241 9.82 -8.83 0.55
CA ASN A 241 9.84 -8.40 -0.85
C ASN A 241 10.94 -9.11 -1.66
N ARG A 242 12.10 -9.36 -1.04
CA ARG A 242 13.23 -10.00 -1.73
C ARG A 242 13.00 -11.49 -1.98
N GLU A 243 12.40 -12.20 -1.02
CA GLU A 243 12.08 -13.62 -1.19
C GLU A 243 11.01 -13.81 -2.26
N ALA A 244 9.93 -13.03 -2.20
CA ALA A 244 8.90 -13.06 -3.23
C ALA A 244 9.45 -12.70 -4.61
N TYR A 245 10.31 -11.67 -4.71
CA TYR A 245 10.94 -11.31 -5.98
C TYR A 245 11.83 -12.43 -6.55
N ARG A 246 12.57 -13.15 -5.70
CA ARG A 246 13.40 -14.30 -6.13
C ARG A 246 12.52 -15.40 -6.70
N LEU A 247 11.45 -15.77 -6.00
CA LEU A 247 10.47 -16.76 -6.47
C LEU A 247 9.89 -16.34 -7.83
N ILE A 248 9.47 -15.07 -7.97
CA ILE A 248 8.97 -14.54 -9.24
C ILE A 248 10.04 -14.65 -10.34
N CYS A 249 11.30 -14.30 -10.06
CA CYS A 249 12.39 -14.40 -11.03
C CYS A 249 12.68 -15.84 -11.47
N GLU A 250 12.58 -16.80 -10.57
CA GLU A 250 12.77 -18.23 -10.85
C GLU A 250 11.66 -18.77 -11.73
N LYS A 251 10.40 -18.39 -11.46
CA LYS A 251 9.23 -18.85 -12.20
C LYS A 251 9.03 -18.11 -13.52
N LEU A 252 9.42 -16.84 -13.62
CA LEU A 252 9.26 -15.98 -14.79
C LEU A 252 10.59 -15.35 -15.23
N PRO A 253 11.56 -16.12 -15.76
CA PRO A 253 12.89 -15.62 -16.08
C PRO A 253 12.90 -14.56 -17.20
N GLN A 254 12.05 -14.70 -18.22
CA GLN A 254 11.96 -13.71 -19.32
C GLN A 254 11.35 -12.40 -18.83
N TRP A 255 10.30 -12.47 -18.02
CA TRP A 255 9.73 -11.31 -17.34
C TRP A 255 10.80 -10.55 -16.54
N ALA A 256 11.54 -11.29 -15.71
CA ALA A 256 12.56 -10.71 -14.85
C ALA A 256 13.71 -10.09 -15.65
N LYS A 257 14.10 -10.72 -16.76
CA LYS A 257 15.10 -10.18 -17.69
C LYS A 257 14.61 -8.88 -18.31
N GLY A 258 13.35 -8.83 -18.76
CA GLY A 258 12.75 -7.61 -19.33
C GLY A 258 12.70 -6.45 -18.36
N LEU A 259 12.33 -6.72 -17.11
CA LEU A 259 12.27 -5.69 -16.07
C LEU A 259 13.68 -5.14 -15.76
N ARG A 260 14.67 -6.01 -15.58
CA ARG A 260 16.07 -5.61 -15.32
C ARG A 260 16.71 -4.84 -16.48
N GLN A 261 16.35 -5.18 -17.72
CA GLN A 261 16.87 -4.52 -18.93
C GLN A 261 16.07 -3.26 -19.30
N GLY A 262 15.04 -2.89 -18.54
CA GLY A 262 14.20 -1.73 -18.82
C GLY A 262 13.46 -1.84 -20.16
N LYS A 263 13.14 -3.07 -20.60
CA LYS A 263 12.48 -3.34 -21.89
C LYS A 263 11.02 -2.95 -21.88
N TYR A 264 10.34 -3.15 -20.75
CA TYR A 264 8.95 -2.75 -20.59
C TYR A 264 8.74 -1.24 -20.71
N LYS A 265 7.77 -0.82 -21.53
CA LYS A 265 7.37 0.57 -21.75
C LYS A 265 5.87 0.74 -21.60
N ILE A 266 5.46 1.90 -21.11
CA ILE A 266 4.05 2.32 -21.11
C ILE A 266 3.66 2.59 -22.56
N ALA A 267 2.79 1.76 -23.10
CA ALA A 267 2.22 1.89 -24.45
C ALA A 267 0.92 2.71 -24.44
N LEU A 268 0.20 2.73 -23.32
CA LEU A 268 -1.02 3.51 -23.12
C LEU A 268 -1.06 4.04 -21.68
N ASP A 269 -1.42 5.31 -21.51
CA ASP A 269 -1.73 5.97 -20.24
C ASP A 269 -2.93 6.89 -20.49
N LYS A 270 -4.13 6.44 -20.11
CA LYS A 270 -5.39 7.15 -20.35
C LYS A 270 -6.17 7.32 -19.05
N LYS A 271 -6.92 8.43 -18.99
CA LYS A 271 -7.75 8.80 -17.84
C LYS A 271 -9.22 8.87 -18.25
N PHE A 272 -10.10 8.36 -17.39
CA PHE A 272 -11.53 8.28 -17.64
C PHE A 272 -12.32 8.73 -16.41
N VAL A 273 -13.42 9.45 -16.63
CA VAL A 273 -14.40 9.75 -15.57
C VAL A 273 -15.12 8.47 -15.18
N GLU A 274 -15.55 7.69 -16.18
CA GLU A 274 -16.27 6.43 -15.99
C GLU A 274 -15.83 5.40 -17.04
N LEU A 275 -15.62 4.16 -16.61
CA LEU A 275 -15.47 3.01 -17.50
C LEU A 275 -16.86 2.48 -17.92
N LYS A 276 -17.11 2.37 -19.23
CA LYS A 276 -18.41 1.97 -19.80
C LYS A 276 -18.27 0.73 -20.70
N GLY A 277 -19.39 0.11 -21.05
CA GLY A 277 -19.41 -1.08 -21.89
C GLY A 277 -18.56 -2.22 -21.31
N ASP A 278 -17.78 -2.88 -22.16
CA ASP A 278 -16.88 -3.97 -21.73
C ASP A 278 -15.79 -3.50 -20.77
N ALA A 279 -15.35 -2.24 -20.83
CA ALA A 279 -14.34 -1.70 -19.92
C ALA A 279 -14.77 -1.74 -18.45
N ARG A 280 -16.08 -1.87 -18.14
CA ARG A 280 -16.54 -2.08 -16.76
C ARG A 280 -15.93 -3.33 -16.12
N LYS A 281 -15.57 -4.35 -16.92
CA LYS A 281 -14.86 -5.54 -16.43
C LYS A 281 -13.52 -5.17 -15.79
N LEU A 282 -12.83 -4.16 -16.32
CA LEU A 282 -11.52 -3.71 -15.83
C LEU A 282 -11.57 -3.06 -14.44
N ALA A 283 -12.74 -2.58 -14.01
CA ALA A 283 -12.92 -1.97 -12.69
C ALA A 283 -12.78 -3.00 -11.55
N CYS A 284 -12.93 -4.29 -11.84
CA CYS A 284 -12.76 -5.37 -10.87
C CYS A 284 -11.38 -6.02 -11.06
N PRO A 285 -10.45 -5.91 -10.08
CA PRO A 285 -9.10 -6.44 -10.23
C PRO A 285 -9.01 -7.93 -10.57
N SER A 286 -9.97 -8.75 -10.13
CA SER A 286 -10.02 -10.20 -10.42
C SER A 286 -10.23 -10.50 -11.91
N ASN A 287 -10.82 -9.58 -12.67
CA ASN A 287 -11.02 -9.75 -14.12
C ASN A 287 -9.75 -9.46 -14.94
N LEU A 288 -8.75 -8.80 -14.36
CA LEU A 288 -7.55 -8.40 -15.12
C LEU A 288 -6.80 -9.62 -15.66
N SER A 289 -6.72 -10.71 -14.91
CA SER A 289 -6.00 -11.92 -15.33
C SER A 289 -6.58 -12.50 -16.63
N SER A 290 -7.92 -12.62 -16.72
CA SER A 290 -8.59 -13.12 -17.93
C SER A 290 -8.45 -12.16 -19.11
N VAL A 291 -8.62 -10.85 -18.88
CA VAL A 291 -8.51 -9.84 -19.95
C VAL A 291 -7.09 -9.78 -20.52
N GLU A 292 -6.08 -9.80 -19.66
CA GLU A 292 -4.68 -9.82 -20.12
C GLU A 292 -4.36 -11.09 -20.92
N LYS A 293 -4.88 -12.26 -20.52
CA LYS A 293 -4.70 -13.51 -21.27
C LYS A 293 -5.37 -13.45 -22.64
N GLU A 294 -6.57 -12.87 -22.72
CA GLU A 294 -7.28 -12.64 -23.98
C GLU A 294 -6.48 -11.71 -24.90
N PHE A 295 -6.01 -10.57 -24.39
CA PHE A 295 -5.19 -9.63 -25.16
C PHE A 295 -3.85 -10.23 -25.60
N CYS A 296 -3.19 -11.01 -24.74
CA CYS A 296 -1.98 -11.74 -25.13
C CYS A 296 -2.26 -12.70 -26.28
N LYS A 297 -3.33 -13.51 -26.18
CA LYS A 297 -3.71 -14.47 -27.22
C LYS A 297 -4.02 -13.79 -28.56
N GLU A 298 -4.82 -12.72 -28.54
CA GLU A 298 -5.25 -12.03 -29.76
C GLU A 298 -4.12 -11.23 -30.41
N ALA A 299 -3.24 -10.63 -29.61
CA ALA A 299 -2.07 -9.90 -30.10
C ALA A 299 -0.87 -10.81 -30.45
N GLY A 300 -0.97 -12.13 -30.24
CA GLY A 300 0.13 -13.07 -30.46
C GLY A 300 1.32 -12.86 -29.53
N LEU A 301 1.06 -12.44 -28.29
CA LEU A 301 2.08 -12.17 -27.27
C LEU A 301 2.13 -13.30 -26.24
N GLU A 302 3.31 -13.54 -25.68
CA GLU A 302 3.45 -14.40 -24.50
C GLU A 302 2.88 -13.69 -23.26
N ASP A 303 2.41 -14.47 -22.27
CA ASP A 303 1.71 -13.96 -21.09
C ASP A 303 2.50 -12.89 -20.32
N TRP A 304 3.83 -13.01 -20.26
CA TRP A 304 4.71 -12.10 -19.52
C TRP A 304 5.02 -10.79 -20.25
N MET A 305 4.61 -10.64 -21.51
CA MET A 305 4.96 -9.48 -22.34
C MET A 305 4.03 -8.28 -22.13
N LEU A 306 2.85 -8.48 -21.55
CA LEU A 306 1.81 -7.46 -21.40
C LEU A 306 1.34 -7.41 -19.94
N GLY A 307 1.15 -6.19 -19.42
CA GLY A 307 0.51 -5.95 -18.14
C GLY A 307 -0.43 -4.75 -18.17
N LEU A 308 -1.53 -4.85 -17.42
CA LEU A 308 -2.51 -3.79 -17.21
C LEU A 308 -2.52 -3.34 -15.75
N THR A 309 -2.60 -2.03 -15.56
CA THR A 309 -3.00 -1.40 -14.29
C THR A 309 -4.23 -0.56 -14.55
N VAL A 310 -5.30 -0.84 -13.81
CA VAL A 310 -6.56 -0.10 -13.87
C VAL A 310 -6.91 0.25 -12.44
N ASP A 311 -6.83 1.52 -12.11
CA ASP A 311 -6.97 1.97 -10.74
C ASP A 311 -7.59 3.37 -10.67
N GLN A 312 -8.00 3.78 -9.47
CA GLN A 312 -8.48 5.12 -9.19
C GLN A 312 -7.50 5.82 -8.25
N PRO A 313 -6.57 6.65 -8.79
CA PRO A 313 -5.58 7.34 -7.98
C PRO A 313 -6.25 8.20 -6.91
N LEU A 314 -5.93 7.96 -5.63
CA LEU A 314 -6.42 8.77 -4.52
C LEU A 314 -5.59 10.05 -4.42
N MET A 315 -5.89 11.03 -5.26
CA MET A 315 -5.20 12.33 -5.30
C MET A 315 -5.78 13.33 -4.28
N LYS A 316 -6.97 13.03 -3.75
CA LYS A 316 -7.75 13.79 -2.75
C LYS A 316 -8.48 12.79 -1.84
N ASP A 317 -9.29 13.28 -0.90
CA ASP A 317 -10.13 12.47 0.00
C ASP A 317 -11.01 11.43 -0.73
N LYS A 318 -11.32 11.66 -2.02
CA LYS A 318 -11.96 10.68 -2.90
C LYS A 318 -11.24 10.60 -4.24
N PRO A 319 -11.19 9.41 -4.87
CA PRO A 319 -10.70 9.30 -6.24
C PRO A 319 -11.60 10.10 -7.19
N ASP A 320 -11.00 10.72 -8.20
CA ASP A 320 -11.68 11.60 -9.15
C ASP A 320 -11.70 11.06 -10.59
N HIS A 321 -10.90 10.04 -10.90
CA HIS A 321 -10.87 9.39 -12.21
C HIS A 321 -10.33 7.97 -12.14
N TRP A 322 -10.65 7.18 -13.17
CA TRP A 322 -9.96 5.95 -13.52
C TRP A 322 -8.71 6.29 -14.34
N ARG A 323 -7.62 5.56 -14.08
CA ARG A 323 -6.41 5.60 -14.91
C ARG A 323 -6.07 4.20 -15.37
N VAL A 324 -5.82 4.06 -16.67
CA VAL A 324 -5.50 2.80 -17.32
C VAL A 324 -4.10 2.90 -17.91
N TYR A 325 -3.22 2.00 -17.47
CA TYR A 325 -1.89 1.80 -18.03
C TYR A 325 -1.83 0.46 -18.77
N LEU A 326 -1.33 0.49 -19.99
CA LEU A 326 -0.83 -0.68 -20.70
C LEU A 326 0.68 -0.63 -20.72
N VAL A 327 1.32 -1.68 -20.22
CA VAL A 327 2.77 -1.86 -20.27
C VAL A 327 3.09 -3.05 -21.15
N LEU A 328 3.99 -2.85 -22.12
CA LEU A 328 4.40 -3.86 -23.08
C LEU A 328 5.92 -4.04 -23.08
N TYR A 329 6.38 -5.28 -23.26
CA TYR A 329 7.81 -5.61 -23.42
C TYR A 329 8.38 -5.09 -24.74
N ASP A 330 7.60 -5.20 -25.82
CA ASP A 330 7.90 -4.69 -27.17
C ASP A 330 6.68 -3.93 -27.71
N ASN A 331 6.87 -3.09 -28.72
CA ASN A 331 5.76 -2.40 -29.36
C ASN A 331 4.83 -3.41 -30.03
N SER A 332 3.54 -3.38 -29.69
CA SER A 332 2.49 -4.15 -30.35
C SER A 332 1.28 -3.25 -30.60
N GLU A 333 1.08 -2.85 -31.85
CA GLU A 333 -0.09 -2.07 -32.27
C GLU A 333 -1.38 -2.85 -32.05
N ALA A 334 -1.36 -4.18 -32.27
CA ALA A 334 -2.49 -5.05 -32.02
C ALA A 334 -2.96 -4.96 -30.55
N ALA A 335 -2.04 -5.09 -29.59
CA ALA A 335 -2.38 -4.99 -28.17
C ALA A 335 -2.92 -3.60 -27.78
N VAL A 336 -2.35 -2.52 -28.34
CA VAL A 336 -2.82 -1.15 -28.10
C VAL A 336 -4.23 -0.95 -28.66
N ASN A 337 -4.51 -1.49 -29.85
CA ASN A 337 -5.84 -1.40 -30.48
C ASN A 337 -6.89 -2.15 -29.67
N LEU A 338 -6.61 -3.38 -29.21
CA LEU A 338 -7.53 -4.15 -28.36
C LEU A 338 -7.94 -3.38 -27.08
N VAL A 339 -6.96 -2.79 -26.39
CA VAL A 339 -7.24 -1.98 -25.19
C VAL A 339 -8.05 -0.72 -25.54
N ASN A 340 -7.71 -0.04 -26.65
CA ASN A 340 -8.46 1.13 -27.11
C ASN A 340 -9.91 0.80 -27.48
N ASP A 341 -10.12 -0.32 -28.16
CA ASP A 341 -11.44 -0.78 -28.58
C ASP A 341 -12.30 -1.12 -27.35
N MET A 342 -11.73 -1.83 -26.37
CA MET A 342 -12.40 -2.09 -25.09
C MET A 342 -12.79 -0.79 -24.36
N LEU A 343 -11.93 0.22 -24.39
CA LEU A 343 -12.13 1.51 -23.73
C LEU A 343 -12.97 2.51 -24.55
N SER A 344 -13.31 2.21 -25.80
CA SER A 344 -13.89 3.16 -26.77
C SER A 344 -15.19 3.83 -26.32
N SER A 345 -16.02 3.09 -25.55
CA SER A 345 -17.28 3.60 -25.01
C SER A 345 -17.16 4.37 -23.69
N SER A 346 -15.97 4.34 -23.06
CA SER A 346 -15.71 4.96 -21.77
C SER A 346 -15.61 6.48 -21.87
N GLU A 347 -15.93 7.19 -20.79
CA GLU A 347 -15.96 8.65 -20.79
C GLU A 347 -14.57 9.21 -20.45
N PRO A 348 -13.87 9.86 -21.39
CA PRO A 348 -12.50 10.32 -21.16
C PRO A 348 -12.48 11.51 -20.20
N LEU A 349 -11.47 11.57 -19.33
CA LEU A 349 -11.20 12.75 -18.53
C LEU A 349 -10.50 13.80 -19.39
N ILE A 350 -11.26 14.77 -19.90
CA ILE A 350 -10.70 15.90 -20.64
C ILE A 350 -10.17 16.91 -19.62
N LEU A 351 -8.86 16.92 -19.41
CA LEU A 351 -8.21 18.01 -18.68
C LEU A 351 -8.28 19.25 -19.57
N HIS A 352 -9.16 20.20 -19.22
CA HIS A 352 -9.07 21.54 -19.79
C HIS A 352 -7.69 22.10 -19.42
N VAL A 353 -6.83 22.24 -20.43
CA VAL A 353 -5.59 23.01 -20.30
C VAL A 353 -6.02 24.43 -19.99
N VAL A 354 -5.94 24.82 -18.72
CA VAL A 354 -5.95 26.23 -18.35
C VAL A 354 -4.69 26.81 -18.98
N ARG A 355 -4.88 27.59 -20.04
CA ARG A 355 -3.81 28.32 -20.74
C ARG A 355 -3.18 29.36 -19.84
#